data_AF-X1U090-F1
#
_entry.id   AF-X1U090-F1
#
_cell.length_a   1.000
_cell.length_b   1.000
_cell.length_c   1.000
_cell.angle_alpha   90.00
_cell.angle_beta   90.00
_cell.angle_gamma   90.00
#
_symmetry.space_group_name_H-M   'P 1'
#
loop_
_entity.id
_entity.type
_entity.pdbx_description
1 polymer ?
#
loop_
_entity_poly.entity_id
_entity_poly.type
_entity_poly.pdbx_seq_one_letter_code
_entity_poly.pdbx_strand_id
1 'polypeptide(L)'
;MKGGVTKKLEDTVSSLDKGQLKKALYLTEGNEKLSRHHQFIAEAARICLENKDNKEACKLAIKEARNKVQDTITLPIDDTSLEGLEEYLTPEAQSEVTKPSSEKTDEELFEECEECHVGVAAYRVAEVCAEHPEEAGANCKLISEKLEDENTEPADWIRAMVETAEQAQGEPKEKMVAAVTELTDYLERRKSPLLKELDKGEEEQSPADKEESNA
;
A
#
# COMPACT_ATOMS: atom_id res chain seq x y z
N MET A 1 -1.80 -2.65 -13.34
CA MET A 1 -2.01 -1.22 -13.66
C MET A 1 -1.06 -0.34 -12.84
N LYS A 2 -1.00 0.95 -13.18
CA LYS A 2 -0.09 1.90 -12.55
C LYS A 2 -0.81 2.61 -11.39
N GLY A 3 -1.14 1.89 -10.34
CA GLY A 3 -1.97 2.35 -9.23
C GLY A 3 -1.19 3.10 -8.14
N GLY A 4 -1.75 4.24 -7.70
CA GLY A 4 -1.34 4.95 -6.49
C GLY A 4 -0.63 6.28 -6.75
N VAL A 5 0.69 6.25 -6.91
CA VAL A 5 1.55 7.45 -7.01
C VAL A 5 1.75 7.88 -8.46
N THR A 6 2.06 6.92 -9.34
CA THR A 6 2.33 7.18 -10.76
C THR A 6 1.14 7.81 -11.48
N LYS A 7 -0.08 7.32 -11.25
CA LYS A 7 -1.30 7.94 -11.79
C LYS A 7 -1.54 9.36 -11.26
N LYS A 8 -1.28 9.59 -9.96
CA LYS A 8 -1.36 10.95 -9.38
C LYS A 8 -0.32 11.88 -9.99
N LEU A 9 0.88 11.38 -10.29
CA LEU A 9 1.92 12.13 -11.01
C LEU A 9 1.49 12.43 -12.44
N GLU A 10 0.96 11.46 -13.17
CA GLU A 10 0.43 11.64 -14.53
C GLU A 10 -0.74 12.65 -14.57
N ASP A 11 -1.67 12.57 -13.62
CA ASP A 11 -2.78 13.53 -13.47
C ASP A 11 -2.30 14.93 -13.06
N THR A 12 -1.23 14.99 -12.27
CA THR A 12 -0.56 16.24 -11.90
C THR A 12 0.10 16.89 -13.10
N VAL A 13 0.85 16.12 -13.92
CA VAL A 13 1.41 16.58 -15.19
C VAL A 13 0.31 17.06 -16.13
N SER A 14 -0.78 16.30 -16.28
CA SER A 14 -1.93 16.70 -17.10
C SER A 14 -2.59 18.00 -16.60
N SER A 15 -2.65 18.20 -15.28
CA SER A 15 -3.19 19.41 -14.68
C SER A 15 -2.28 20.62 -14.90
N LEU A 16 -0.96 20.43 -14.83
CA LEU A 16 0.03 21.47 -15.14
C LEU A 16 0.02 21.86 -16.63
N ASP A 17 -0.10 20.88 -17.53
CA ASP A 17 -0.23 21.14 -18.99
C ASP A 17 -1.49 21.95 -19.32
N LYS A 18 -2.57 21.76 -18.54
CA LYS A 18 -3.81 22.56 -18.63
C LYS A 18 -3.74 23.89 -17.88
N GLY A 19 -2.62 24.22 -17.24
CA GLY A 19 -2.44 25.41 -16.41
C GLY A 19 -3.28 25.41 -15.11
N GLN A 20 -3.81 24.25 -14.71
CA GLN A 20 -4.66 24.08 -13.54
C GLN A 20 -3.83 23.86 -12.28
N LEU A 21 -3.07 24.89 -11.89
CA LEU A 21 -2.12 24.80 -10.78
C LEU A 21 -2.76 24.41 -9.44
N LYS A 22 -3.96 24.93 -9.15
CA LYS A 22 -4.74 24.58 -7.94
C LYS A 22 -5.07 23.08 -7.89
N LYS A 23 -5.36 22.48 -9.04
CA LYS A 23 -5.66 21.06 -9.15
C LYS A 23 -4.39 20.22 -8.97
N ALA A 24 -3.27 20.66 -9.54
CA ALA A 24 -1.96 20.02 -9.35
C ALA A 24 -1.50 20.03 -7.87
N LEU A 25 -1.74 21.12 -7.14
CA LEU A 25 -1.49 21.18 -5.69
C LEU A 25 -2.33 20.16 -4.93
N TYR A 26 -3.64 20.14 -5.18
CA TYR A 26 -4.56 19.22 -4.51
C TYR A 26 -4.23 17.75 -4.76
N LEU A 27 -3.78 17.40 -5.96
CA LEU A 27 -3.41 16.03 -6.33
C LEU A 27 -2.13 15.53 -5.61
N THR A 28 -1.30 16.45 -5.12
CA THR A 28 -0.03 16.16 -4.45
C THR A 28 -0.05 16.46 -2.95
N GLU A 29 -1.08 17.14 -2.46
CA GLU A 29 -1.27 17.51 -1.05
C GLU A 29 -1.59 16.27 -0.19
N GLY A 30 -1.02 16.22 1.02
CA GLY A 30 -1.30 15.16 1.99
C GLY A 30 -0.80 13.76 1.61
N ASN A 31 0.02 13.63 0.56
CA ASN A 31 0.65 12.37 0.19
C ASN A 31 2.17 12.45 0.39
N GLU A 32 2.68 11.73 1.38
CA GLU A 32 4.10 11.73 1.75
C GLU A 32 5.02 11.32 0.58
N LYS A 33 4.59 10.33 -0.21
CA LYS A 33 5.33 9.86 -1.40
C LYS A 33 5.38 10.90 -2.54
N LEU A 34 4.52 11.92 -2.48
CA LEU A 34 4.45 13.05 -3.42
C LEU A 34 4.89 14.36 -2.79
N SER A 35 5.41 14.36 -1.56
CA SER A 35 5.79 15.58 -0.84
C SER A 35 6.81 16.41 -1.63
N ARG A 36 7.77 15.75 -2.29
CA ARG A 36 8.75 16.41 -3.17
C ARG A 36 8.09 17.06 -4.40
N HIS A 37 7.12 16.39 -5.00
CA HIS A 37 6.36 16.91 -6.14
C HIS A 37 5.44 18.06 -5.74
N HIS A 38 4.83 17.96 -4.56
CA HIS A 38 4.04 19.03 -3.97
C HIS A 38 4.89 20.29 -3.77
N GLN A 39 6.13 20.15 -3.30
CA GLN A 39 7.07 21.28 -3.17
C GLN A 39 7.33 21.97 -4.51
N PHE A 40 7.57 21.23 -5.60
CA PHE A 40 7.77 21.83 -6.93
C PHE A 40 6.55 22.63 -7.41
N ILE A 41 5.35 22.14 -7.12
CA ILE A 41 4.11 22.78 -7.55
C ILE A 41 3.78 23.98 -6.64
N ALA A 42 4.07 23.88 -5.34
CA ALA A 42 3.93 24.98 -4.39
C ALA A 42 4.90 26.12 -4.70
N GLU A 43 6.13 25.80 -5.11
CA GLU A 43 7.09 26.79 -5.59
C GLU A 43 6.60 27.49 -6.86
N ALA A 44 6.08 26.74 -7.84
CA ALA A 44 5.45 27.32 -9.02
C ALA A 44 4.25 28.21 -8.66
N ALA A 45 3.45 27.82 -7.66
CA ALA A 45 2.33 28.61 -7.17
C ALA A 45 2.79 29.92 -6.55
N ARG A 46 3.84 29.85 -5.74
CA ARG A 46 4.45 31.03 -5.13
C ARG A 46 4.98 31.98 -6.19
N ILE A 47 5.71 31.48 -7.18
CA ILE A 47 6.23 32.31 -8.29
C ILE A 47 5.09 32.96 -9.08
N CYS A 48 4.02 32.22 -9.39
CA CYS A 48 2.84 32.76 -10.07
C CYS A 48 2.10 33.82 -9.22
N LEU A 49 2.07 33.65 -7.89
CA LEU A 49 1.44 34.60 -6.96
C LEU A 49 2.31 35.84 -6.68
N GLU A 50 3.63 35.70 -6.72
CA GLU A 50 4.58 36.82 -6.59
C GLU A 50 4.67 37.62 -7.90
N ASN A 51 4.42 36.98 -9.05
CA ASN A 51 4.52 37.57 -10.38
C ASN A 51 3.15 37.65 -11.10
N LYS A 52 2.10 38.14 -10.42
CA LYS A 52 0.72 38.20 -10.94
C LYS A 52 0.59 38.89 -12.30
N ASP A 53 1.44 39.88 -12.55
CA ASP A 53 1.41 40.68 -13.78
C ASP A 53 2.31 40.09 -14.88
N ASN A 54 3.18 39.14 -14.55
CA ASN A 54 4.09 38.48 -15.50
C ASN A 54 3.65 37.02 -15.76
N LYS A 55 2.72 36.89 -16.71
CA LYS A 55 2.19 35.59 -17.14
C LYS A 55 3.26 34.65 -17.71
N GLU A 56 4.33 35.19 -18.27
CA GLU A 56 5.43 34.39 -18.82
C GLU A 56 6.29 33.77 -17.71
N ALA A 57 6.52 34.50 -16.61
CA ALA A 57 7.18 33.93 -15.42
C ALA A 57 6.36 32.79 -14.81
N CYS A 58 5.03 32.94 -14.75
CA CYS A 58 4.14 31.88 -14.27
C CYS A 58 4.11 30.65 -15.20
N LYS A 59 4.07 30.84 -16.53
CA LYS A 59 4.15 29.73 -17.49
C LYS A 59 5.48 29.00 -17.42
N LEU A 60 6.59 29.72 -17.27
CA LEU A 60 7.92 29.13 -17.14
C LEU A 60 8.00 28.27 -15.87
N ALA A 61 7.50 28.79 -14.75
CA ALA A 61 7.47 28.07 -13.46
C ALA A 61 6.59 26.81 -13.52
N ILE A 62 5.42 26.89 -14.17
CA ILE A 62 4.55 25.72 -14.41
C ILE A 62 5.25 24.68 -15.26
N LYS A 63 5.93 25.10 -16.34
CA LYS A 63 6.66 24.20 -17.24
C LYS A 63 7.83 23.52 -16.52
N GLU A 64 8.54 24.26 -15.67
CA GLU A 64 9.63 23.70 -14.87
C GLU A 64 9.13 22.68 -13.83
N ALA A 65 8.06 23.01 -13.10
CA ALA A 65 7.42 22.06 -12.18
C ALA A 65 6.93 20.81 -12.93
N ARG A 66 6.35 20.99 -14.11
CA ARG A 66 5.87 19.89 -14.96
C ARG A 66 7.00 18.98 -15.43
N ASN A 67 8.13 19.53 -15.85
CA ASN A 67 9.29 18.73 -16.26
C ASN A 67 9.87 17.97 -15.05
N LYS A 68 10.05 18.64 -13.90
CA LYS A 68 10.51 17.99 -12.67
C LYS A 68 9.60 16.85 -12.21
N VAL A 69 8.29 16.99 -12.38
CA VAL A 69 7.31 15.92 -12.09
C VAL A 69 7.37 14.82 -13.15
N GLN A 70 7.50 15.16 -14.43
CA GLN A 70 7.56 14.16 -15.50
C GLN A 70 8.85 13.34 -15.51
N ASP A 71 10.00 13.94 -15.18
CA ASP A 71 11.29 13.25 -15.10
C ASP A 71 11.24 12.08 -14.09
N THR A 72 10.40 12.18 -13.07
CA THR A 72 10.17 11.12 -12.09
C THR A 72 9.22 10.01 -12.56
N ILE A 73 8.45 10.23 -13.63
CA ILE A 73 7.57 9.22 -14.24
C ILE A 73 8.34 8.36 -15.26
N THR A 74 9.39 8.92 -15.88
CA THR A 74 10.23 8.24 -16.87
C THR A 74 11.30 7.30 -16.29
N LEU A 75 11.52 7.33 -14.98
CA LEU A 75 12.39 6.36 -14.31
C LEU A 75 11.49 5.23 -13.77
N PRO A 76 11.69 3.96 -14.17
CA PRO A 76 11.00 2.85 -13.53
C PRO A 76 11.42 2.84 -12.06
N ILE A 77 10.44 3.02 -11.18
CA ILE A 77 10.60 2.76 -9.75
C ILE A 77 10.49 1.24 -9.63
N ASP A 78 11.57 0.52 -9.97
CA ASP A 78 11.80 -0.80 -9.42
C ASP A 78 12.52 -0.59 -8.07
N ASP A 79 11.91 -1.14 -7.03
CA ASP A 79 12.43 -1.12 -5.68
C ASP A 79 13.74 -1.93 -5.61
N THR A 80 14.69 -1.39 -4.82
CA THR A 80 15.89 -2.01 -4.21
C THR A 80 17.26 -1.89 -4.90
N SER A 81 18.20 -1.38 -4.07
CA SER A 81 19.67 -1.49 -4.12
C SER A 81 20.49 -0.50 -4.96
N LEU A 82 21.21 0.37 -4.24
CA LEU A 82 22.19 1.35 -4.71
C LEU A 82 23.61 0.76 -4.71
N GLU A 83 23.79 -0.44 -5.27
CA GLU A 83 25.13 -1.00 -5.53
C GLU A 83 25.13 -1.74 -6.88
N GLY A 84 25.79 -1.14 -7.89
CA GLY A 84 26.35 -1.90 -9.01
C GLY A 84 25.76 -1.74 -10.42
N LEU A 85 25.04 -0.66 -10.76
CA LEU A 85 24.48 -0.49 -12.12
C LEU A 85 24.96 0.77 -12.86
N GLU A 86 26.26 1.06 -12.85
CA GLU A 86 26.85 2.10 -13.70
C GLU A 86 27.03 1.68 -15.18
N GLU A 87 26.73 0.43 -15.55
CA GLU A 87 27.11 -0.11 -16.88
C GLU A 87 25.99 -0.25 -17.93
N TYR A 88 24.71 0.04 -17.63
CA TYR A 88 23.63 -0.17 -18.62
C TYR A 88 23.14 1.09 -19.35
N LEU A 89 23.96 2.15 -19.41
CA LEU A 89 23.70 3.27 -20.32
C LEU A 89 24.15 2.92 -21.75
N THR A 90 23.26 2.32 -22.54
CA THR A 90 23.32 2.46 -24.00
C THR A 90 21.89 2.58 -24.56
N PRO A 91 21.54 3.69 -25.22
CA PRO A 91 20.19 3.94 -25.68
C PRO A 91 19.99 3.41 -27.10
N GLU A 92 19.25 2.31 -27.27
CA GLU A 92 18.71 1.96 -28.59
C GLU A 92 17.25 1.46 -28.55
N ALA A 93 16.48 2.13 -29.39
CA ALA A 93 15.29 1.70 -30.13
C ALA A 93 13.93 1.53 -29.44
N GLN A 94 13.01 2.33 -29.99
CA GLN A 94 11.56 2.33 -29.87
C GLN A 94 10.91 1.03 -30.41
N SER A 95 9.60 0.90 -30.14
CA SER A 95 8.58 -0.02 -30.71
C SER A 95 8.40 -1.30 -29.88
N GLU A 96 7.21 -1.75 -29.47
CA GLU A 96 5.96 -1.86 -30.24
C GLU A 96 4.70 -1.69 -29.36
N VAL A 97 3.65 -1.16 -29.99
CA VAL A 97 2.28 -1.05 -29.46
C VAL A 97 1.55 -2.36 -29.70
N THR A 98 1.14 -3.06 -28.63
CA THR A 98 0.17 -4.15 -28.70
C THR A 98 -1.12 -3.74 -27.99
N LYS A 99 -2.26 -3.88 -28.66
CA LYS A 99 -3.62 -3.53 -28.18
C LYS A 99 -3.93 -4.13 -26.80
N PRO A 100 -4.71 -3.44 -25.93
CA PRO A 100 -5.10 -4.01 -24.65
C PRO A 100 -6.20 -5.07 -24.87
N SER A 101 -5.88 -6.31 -24.51
CA SER A 101 -6.86 -7.27 -24.00
C SER A 101 -7.48 -6.66 -22.74
N SER A 102 -8.76 -6.93 -22.44
CA SER A 102 -9.48 -6.33 -21.31
C SER A 102 -8.69 -6.43 -19.99
N GLU A 103 -7.93 -5.39 -19.67
CA GLU A 103 -7.08 -5.32 -18.49
C GLU A 103 -7.97 -4.86 -17.33
N LYS A 104 -8.19 -5.74 -16.35
CA LYS A 104 -8.86 -5.39 -15.08
C LYS A 104 -8.06 -4.33 -14.37
N THR A 105 -8.77 -3.41 -13.72
CA THR A 105 -8.14 -2.37 -12.93
C THR A 105 -7.32 -2.87 -11.77
N ASP A 106 -6.31 -2.13 -11.34
CA ASP A 106 -5.59 -2.49 -10.09
C ASP A 106 -6.56 -2.59 -8.93
N GLU A 107 -7.60 -1.77 -8.96
CA GLU A 107 -8.67 -1.79 -7.99
C GLU A 107 -9.48 -3.08 -8.11
N GLU A 108 -9.87 -3.48 -9.32
CA GLU A 108 -10.52 -4.78 -9.56
C GLU A 108 -9.60 -5.98 -9.26
N LEU A 109 -8.29 -5.85 -9.47
CA LEU A 109 -7.30 -6.88 -9.12
C LEU A 109 -7.12 -6.99 -7.61
N PHE A 110 -7.10 -5.86 -6.90
CA PHE A 110 -7.00 -5.81 -5.45
C PHE A 110 -8.28 -6.32 -4.78
N GLU A 111 -9.45 -5.87 -5.24
CA GLU A 111 -10.76 -6.39 -4.79
C GLU A 111 -10.91 -7.90 -5.05
N GLU A 112 -10.12 -8.46 -5.97
CA GLU A 112 -10.05 -9.89 -6.23
C GLU A 112 -8.97 -10.64 -5.45
N CYS A 113 -8.01 -9.94 -4.87
CA CYS A 113 -6.84 -10.52 -4.23
C CYS A 113 -7.07 -10.74 -2.73
N GLU A 114 -7.54 -11.93 -2.37
CA GLU A 114 -7.79 -12.29 -0.96
C GLU A 114 -6.52 -12.21 -0.10
N GLU A 115 -5.38 -12.65 -0.63
CA GLU A 115 -4.06 -12.53 0.01
C GLU A 115 -3.65 -11.07 0.26
N CYS A 116 -3.98 -10.16 -0.66
CA CYS A 116 -3.70 -8.74 -0.49
C CYS A 116 -4.54 -8.15 0.65
N HIS A 117 -5.80 -8.56 0.78
CA HIS A 117 -6.66 -8.15 1.89
C HIS A 117 -6.16 -8.72 3.23
N VAL A 118 -5.68 -9.97 3.26
CA VAL A 118 -5.02 -10.56 4.43
C VAL A 118 -3.77 -9.77 4.81
N GLY A 119 -2.91 -9.42 3.83
CA GLY A 119 -1.72 -8.61 4.03
C GLY A 119 -2.01 -7.20 4.56
N VAL A 120 -3.07 -6.55 4.07
CA VAL A 120 -3.50 -5.25 4.59
C VAL A 120 -3.97 -5.34 6.04
N ALA A 121 -4.72 -6.39 6.41
CA ALA A 121 -5.12 -6.60 7.79
C ALA A 121 -3.91 -6.89 8.69
N ALA A 122 -2.97 -7.72 8.24
CA ALA A 122 -1.75 -8.06 8.98
C ALA A 122 -0.89 -6.83 9.23
N TYR A 123 -0.74 -5.96 8.22
CA TYR A 123 -0.05 -4.69 8.35
C TYR A 123 -0.71 -3.78 9.40
N ARG A 124 -2.03 -3.64 9.37
CA ARG A 124 -2.77 -2.82 10.37
C ARG A 124 -2.60 -3.38 11.79
N VAL A 125 -2.64 -4.70 11.97
CA VAL A 125 -2.39 -5.32 13.28
C VAL A 125 -0.95 -5.06 13.73
N ALA A 126 0.02 -5.13 12.81
CA ALA A 126 1.42 -4.82 13.11
C ALA A 126 1.65 -3.34 13.46
N GLU A 127 0.95 -2.41 12.82
CA GLU A 127 0.98 -0.98 13.19
C GLU A 127 0.47 -0.78 14.63
N VAL A 128 -0.65 -1.40 14.99
CA VAL A 128 -1.16 -1.34 16.37
C VAL A 128 -0.14 -1.93 17.37
N CYS A 129 0.50 -3.04 17.01
CA CYS A 129 1.58 -3.63 17.80
C CYS A 129 2.79 -2.71 17.97
N ALA A 130 3.15 -1.94 16.94
CA ALA A 130 4.27 -1.00 16.99
C ALA A 130 3.94 0.25 17.82
N GLU A 131 2.70 0.73 17.74
CA GLU A 131 2.23 1.91 18.49
C GLU A 131 1.96 1.60 19.97
N HIS A 132 1.46 0.40 20.28
CA HIS A 132 1.00 0.02 21.61
C HIS A 132 1.58 -1.32 22.11
N PRO A 133 2.91 -1.48 22.19
CA PRO A 133 3.54 -2.78 22.46
C PRO A 133 3.18 -3.39 23.83
N GLU A 134 2.88 -2.58 24.85
CA GLU A 134 2.52 -3.07 26.18
C GLU A 134 1.05 -3.54 26.28
N GLU A 135 0.16 -2.90 25.52
CA GLU A 135 -1.30 -3.10 25.57
C GLU A 135 -1.78 -4.09 24.50
N ALA A 136 -1.04 -4.20 23.40
CA ALA A 136 -1.30 -5.11 22.29
C ALA A 136 -0.91 -6.58 22.59
N GLY A 137 -0.13 -6.80 23.65
CA GLY A 137 0.16 -8.12 24.19
C GLY A 137 1.40 -8.80 23.59
N ALA A 138 1.83 -9.89 24.24
CA ALA A 138 3.06 -10.62 23.88
C ALA A 138 3.04 -11.21 22.45
N ASN A 139 1.83 -11.45 21.91
CA ASN A 139 1.63 -11.98 20.56
C ASN A 139 1.98 -10.99 19.44
N CYS A 140 2.24 -9.72 19.74
CA CYS A 140 2.80 -8.79 18.75
C CYS A 140 4.16 -9.23 18.19
N LYS A 141 4.93 -10.01 18.97
CA LYS A 141 6.17 -10.63 18.50
C LYS A 141 5.89 -11.69 17.42
N LEU A 142 4.81 -12.45 17.57
CA LEU A 142 4.38 -13.48 16.60
C LEU A 142 3.99 -12.86 15.25
N ILE A 143 3.28 -11.73 15.28
CA ILE A 143 2.94 -10.97 14.06
C ILE A 143 4.20 -10.45 13.36
N SER A 144 5.15 -9.92 14.12
CA SER A 144 6.41 -9.40 13.57
C SER A 144 7.27 -10.51 12.95
N GLU A 145 7.36 -11.67 13.62
CA GLU A 145 8.10 -12.83 13.11
C GLU A 145 7.46 -13.40 11.83
N LYS A 146 6.12 -13.46 11.77
CA LYS A 146 5.41 -13.90 10.57
C LYS A 146 5.55 -12.90 9.41
N LEU A 147 5.68 -11.60 9.68
CA LEU A 147 5.91 -10.58 8.64
C LEU A 147 7.26 -10.78 7.92
N GLU A 148 8.24 -11.38 8.60
CA GLU A 148 9.54 -11.70 8.02
C GLU A 148 9.55 -13.04 7.27
N ASP A 149 8.50 -13.87 7.42
CA ASP A 149 8.38 -15.17 6.75
C ASP A 149 7.44 -15.09 5.54
N GLU A 150 8.06 -14.99 4.36
CA GLU A 150 7.39 -14.97 3.06
C GLU A 150 6.59 -16.24 2.73
N ASN A 151 6.78 -17.34 3.48
CA ASN A 151 6.07 -18.61 3.27
C ASN A 151 4.87 -18.79 4.21
N THR A 152 4.54 -17.78 5.02
CA THR A 152 3.37 -17.87 5.91
C THR A 152 2.09 -17.90 5.08
N GLU A 153 1.35 -19.00 5.19
CA GLU A 153 0.08 -19.18 4.48
C GLU A 153 -0.98 -18.15 4.94
N PRO A 154 -1.89 -17.69 4.06
CA PRO A 154 -2.89 -16.68 4.41
C PRO A 154 -3.82 -17.10 5.57
N ALA A 155 -4.12 -18.39 5.71
CA ALA A 155 -4.91 -18.91 6.83
C ALA A 155 -4.14 -18.79 8.18
N ASP A 156 -2.83 -19.04 8.17
CA ASP A 156 -2.00 -18.89 9.36
C ASP A 156 -1.86 -17.43 9.77
N TRP A 157 -1.87 -16.52 8.80
CA TRP A 157 -1.96 -15.08 9.04
C TRP A 157 -3.24 -14.67 9.74
N ILE A 158 -4.39 -15.14 9.24
CA ILE A 158 -5.68 -14.82 9.85
C ILE A 158 -5.76 -15.35 11.28
N ARG A 159 -5.28 -16.57 11.53
CA ARG A 159 -5.23 -17.16 12.88
C ARG A 159 -4.36 -16.32 13.82
N ALA A 160 -3.14 -15.98 13.40
CA ALA A 160 -2.23 -15.17 14.20
C ALA A 160 -2.82 -13.78 14.52
N MET A 161 -3.52 -13.15 13.57
CA MET A 161 -4.18 -11.86 13.79
C MET A 161 -5.33 -11.97 14.79
N VAL A 162 -6.17 -13.01 14.68
CA VAL A 162 -7.27 -13.27 15.63
C VAL A 162 -6.71 -13.47 17.03
N GLU A 163 -5.73 -14.38 17.19
CA GLU A 163 -5.10 -14.66 18.49
C GLU A 163 -4.45 -13.42 19.11
N THR A 164 -3.81 -12.57 18.28
CA THR A 164 -3.20 -11.32 18.74
C THR A 164 -4.27 -10.32 19.20
N ALA A 165 -5.34 -10.17 18.41
CA ALA A 165 -6.46 -9.29 18.76
C ALA A 165 -7.17 -9.75 20.04
N GLU A 166 -7.28 -11.05 20.28
CA GLU A 166 -7.90 -11.60 21.49
C GLU A 166 -7.09 -11.27 22.76
N GLN A 167 -5.76 -11.37 22.68
CA GLN A 167 -4.85 -11.10 23.80
C GLN A 167 -4.63 -9.60 24.08
N ALA A 168 -4.87 -8.74 23.10
CA ALA A 168 -4.80 -7.30 23.27
C ALA A 168 -5.89 -6.78 24.23
N GLN A 169 -5.60 -5.65 24.87
CA GLN A 169 -6.51 -4.96 25.79
C GLN A 169 -6.69 -3.49 25.38
N GLY A 170 -7.79 -2.87 25.81
CA GLY A 170 -8.05 -1.45 25.60
C GLY A 170 -8.22 -1.06 24.12
N GLU A 171 -7.74 0.13 23.77
CA GLU A 171 -7.83 0.69 22.41
C GLU A 171 -7.15 -0.18 21.33
N PRO A 172 -5.97 -0.78 21.58
CA PRO A 172 -5.34 -1.74 20.65
C PRO A 172 -6.24 -2.91 20.28
N LYS A 173 -6.95 -3.48 21.26
CA LYS A 173 -7.91 -4.57 21.03
C LYS A 173 -9.00 -4.14 20.05
N GLU A 174 -9.60 -2.97 20.27
CA GLU A 174 -10.66 -2.46 19.40
C GLU A 174 -10.18 -2.26 17.96
N LYS A 175 -8.98 -1.69 17.78
CA LYS A 175 -8.36 -1.49 16.45
C LYS A 175 -8.05 -2.81 15.74
N MET A 176 -7.45 -3.77 16.45
CA MET A 176 -7.11 -5.08 15.90
C MET A 176 -8.36 -5.89 15.56
N VAL A 177 -9.36 -5.93 16.46
CA VAL A 177 -10.64 -6.59 16.20
C VAL A 177 -11.35 -5.95 15.01
N ALA A 178 -11.32 -4.63 14.87
CA ALA A 178 -11.89 -3.97 13.70
C ALA A 178 -11.20 -4.40 12.39
N ALA A 179 -9.86 -4.48 12.37
CA ALA A 179 -9.11 -4.93 11.20
C ALA A 179 -9.42 -6.39 10.82
N VAL A 180 -9.48 -7.27 11.82
CA VAL A 180 -9.86 -8.69 11.62
C VAL A 180 -11.30 -8.80 11.15
N THR A 181 -12.23 -8.01 11.71
CA THR A 181 -13.64 -8.03 11.32
C THR A 181 -13.83 -7.57 9.88
N GLU A 182 -13.16 -6.49 9.45
CA GLU A 182 -13.23 -6.00 8.07
C GLU A 182 -12.72 -7.06 7.07
N LEU A 183 -11.64 -7.76 7.42
CA LEU A 183 -11.12 -8.87 6.62
C LEU A 183 -12.12 -10.02 6.55
N THR A 184 -12.67 -10.45 7.69
CA THR A 184 -13.65 -11.54 7.75
C THR A 184 -14.90 -11.20 6.95
N ASP A 185 -15.46 -10.00 7.10
CA ASP A 185 -16.61 -9.51 6.33
C ASP A 185 -16.33 -9.51 4.81
N TYR A 186 -15.10 -9.19 4.41
CA TYR A 186 -14.67 -9.29 3.01
C TYR A 186 -14.62 -10.76 2.54
N LEU A 187 -13.96 -11.64 3.29
CA LEU A 187 -13.81 -13.07 2.95
C LEU A 187 -15.17 -13.80 2.92
N GLU A 188 -16.09 -13.45 3.83
CA GLU A 188 -17.44 -14.01 3.87
C GLU A 188 -18.26 -13.62 2.64
N ARG A 189 -18.24 -12.34 2.24
CA ARG A 189 -18.93 -11.85 1.03
C ARG A 189 -18.45 -12.57 -0.23
N ARG A 190 -17.18 -12.99 -0.23
CA ARG A 190 -16.52 -13.70 -1.34
C ARG A 190 -16.70 -15.22 -1.27
N LYS A 191 -17.21 -15.75 -0.16
CA LYS A 191 -17.24 -17.20 0.14
C LYS A 191 -15.85 -17.82 0.02
N SER A 192 -14.84 -17.10 0.51
CA SER A 192 -13.44 -17.48 0.41
C SER A 192 -13.20 -18.89 0.99
N PRO A 193 -12.37 -19.72 0.32
CA PRO A 193 -11.94 -21.00 0.88
C PRO A 193 -11.10 -20.85 2.15
N LEU A 194 -10.45 -19.69 2.36
CA LEU A 194 -9.60 -19.42 3.54
C LEU A 194 -10.39 -19.55 4.85
N LEU A 195 -11.65 -19.09 4.89
CA LEU A 195 -12.49 -19.24 6.07
C LEU A 195 -12.77 -20.71 6.41
N LYS A 196 -12.87 -21.58 5.39
CA LYS A 196 -13.08 -23.02 5.61
C LYS A 196 -11.81 -23.73 6.08
N GLU A 197 -10.63 -23.20 5.71
CA GLU A 197 -9.35 -23.71 6.18
C GLU A 197 -9.11 -23.36 7.66
N LEU A 198 -9.60 -22.20 8.10
CA LEU A 198 -9.63 -21.83 9.52
C LEU A 198 -10.46 -22.82 10.34
N ASP A 199 -11.68 -23.14 9.88
CA ASP A 199 -12.58 -24.10 10.54
C ASP A 199 -11.99 -25.52 10.58
N LYS A 200 -11.30 -25.95 9.51
CA LYS A 200 -10.64 -27.28 9.46
C LYS A 200 -9.45 -27.40 10.39
N GLY A 201 -8.70 -26.31 10.60
CA GLY A 201 -7.61 -26.29 11.56
C GLY A 201 -8.06 -26.23 13.02
N GLU A 202 -9.37 -26.14 13.31
CA GLU A 202 -9.93 -26.38 14.65
C GLU A 202 -10.37 -27.85 14.83
N GLU A 203 -10.81 -28.54 13.76
CA GLU A 203 -11.20 -29.96 13.84
C GLU A 203 -10.02 -30.93 14.01
N GLU A 204 -8.77 -30.55 13.66
CA GLU A 204 -7.58 -31.38 13.94
C GLU A 204 -7.02 -31.20 15.37
N GLN A 205 -7.60 -30.33 16.21
CA GLN A 205 -7.28 -30.23 17.64
C GLN A 205 -8.46 -30.65 18.53
N SER A 206 -8.78 -31.95 18.54
CA SER A 206 -9.00 -32.81 19.74
C SER A 206 -9.76 -34.10 19.35
N PRO A 207 -9.42 -35.30 19.91
CA PRO A 207 -9.05 -35.52 21.30
C PRO A 207 -7.87 -36.49 21.49
N ALA A 208 -6.74 -36.00 22.01
CA ALA A 208 -5.68 -36.83 22.58
C ALA A 208 -5.36 -36.37 24.01
N ASP A 209 -6.39 -36.10 24.81
CA ASP A 209 -6.28 -35.98 26.28
C ASP A 209 -7.45 -36.71 26.95
N LYS A 210 -7.61 -37.99 26.60
CA LYS A 210 -8.28 -38.98 27.45
C LYS A 210 -7.38 -40.22 27.48
N GLU A 211 -7.04 -40.64 28.70
CA GLU A 211 -6.07 -41.69 29.09
C GLU A 211 -4.61 -41.18 29.10
N GLU A 212 -3.85 -41.17 30.20
CA GLU A 212 -3.84 -42.01 31.40
C GLU A 212 -3.58 -41.18 32.67
N SER A 213 -4.60 -41.06 33.53
CA SER A 213 -4.39 -40.99 34.97
C SER A 213 -4.71 -42.37 35.55
N ASN A 214 -3.78 -43.31 35.40
CA ASN A 214 -3.76 -44.55 36.17
C ASN A 214 -2.39 -45.24 36.04
N ALA A 215 -1.43 -44.82 36.88
CA ALA A 215 -0.38 -45.67 37.45
C ALA A 215 0.29 -44.94 38.61
#